data_AF-A0A839HNH1-F1
#
_entry.id   AF-A0A839HNH1-F1
#
_cell.length_a   1.000
_cell.length_b   1.000
_cell.length_c   1.000
_cell.angle_alpha   90.00
_cell.angle_beta   90.00
_cell.angle_gamma   90.00
#
_symmetry.space_group_name_H-M   'P 1'
#
loop_
_entity.id
_entity.type
_entity.pdbx_description
1 polymer ?
#
loop_
_entity_poly.entity_id
_entity_poly.type
_entity_poly.pdbx_seq_one_letter_code
_entity_poly.pdbx_strand_id
1 'polypeptide(L)'
;MQRQAPPPLPMQAPAQADSSHPLALARRFRLSGRIGYRGTAAQEALIRERLERGPATRHELEALVGCGSLTKRISAMRRKGLDVSQSLVERPLPDGAFGLQALYWLTQPDTAQRDLFTDT
;
A
#
# COMPACT_ATOMS: atom_id res chain seq x y z
N MET A 1 13.08 53.41 -44.05
CA MET A 1 12.26 52.18 -43.91
C MET A 1 12.32 51.74 -42.45
N GLN A 2 11.32 52.06 -41.64
CA GLN A 2 11.30 51.71 -40.21
C GLN A 2 10.49 50.42 -40.03
N ARG A 3 11.12 49.38 -39.48
CA ARG A 3 10.48 48.10 -39.15
C ARG A 3 9.73 48.24 -37.82
N GLN A 4 8.41 48.14 -37.84
CA GLN A 4 7.60 47.99 -36.62
C GLN A 4 7.96 46.67 -35.93
N ALA A 5 8.24 46.74 -34.62
CA ALA A 5 8.41 45.57 -33.77
C ALA A 5 7.04 44.92 -33.49
N PRO A 6 6.93 43.57 -33.47
CA PRO A 6 5.68 42.90 -33.15
C PRO A 6 5.29 43.09 -31.67
N PRO A 7 3.99 43.07 -31.35
CA PRO A 7 3.50 43.21 -29.97
C PRO A 7 3.98 42.04 -29.10
N PRO A 8 4.20 42.25 -27.78
CA PRO A 8 4.60 41.18 -26.88
C PRO A 8 3.48 40.15 -26.74
N LEU A 9 3.85 38.86 -26.81
CA LEU A 9 2.96 37.74 -26.58
C LEU A 9 2.40 37.79 -25.15
N PRO A 10 1.12 37.41 -24.92
CA PRO A 10 0.57 37.33 -23.58
C PRO A 10 1.36 36.30 -22.75
N MET A 11 1.86 36.73 -21.59
CA MET A 11 2.40 35.83 -20.56
C MET A 11 1.30 34.84 -20.15
N GLN A 12 1.41 33.58 -20.57
CA GLN A 12 0.63 32.50 -19.98
C GLN A 12 1.09 32.32 -18.53
N ALA A 13 0.17 32.55 -17.59
CA ALA A 13 0.37 32.16 -16.19
C ALA A 13 0.72 30.66 -16.13
N PRO A 14 1.62 30.23 -15.23
CA PRO A 14 1.94 28.81 -15.10
C PRO A 14 0.63 28.06 -14.81
N ALA A 15 0.33 27.09 -15.67
CA ALA A 15 -0.81 26.20 -15.54
C ALA A 15 -0.92 25.76 -14.08
N GLN A 16 -2.04 26.10 -13.44
CA GLN A 16 -2.34 25.59 -12.11
C GLN A 16 -2.25 24.08 -12.20
N ALA A 17 -1.30 23.51 -11.46
CA ALA A 17 -1.05 22.09 -11.46
C ALA A 17 -2.32 21.39 -11.03
N ASP A 18 -2.99 20.81 -12.02
CA ASP A 18 -4.21 20.04 -11.89
C ASP A 18 -3.94 18.94 -10.86
N SER A 19 -4.40 19.19 -9.63
CA SER A 19 -4.12 18.36 -8.46
C SER A 19 -4.91 17.04 -8.49
N SER A 20 -5.56 16.77 -9.62
CA SER A 20 -6.46 15.65 -9.88
C SER A 20 -5.78 14.52 -10.66
N HIS A 21 -4.45 14.54 -10.83
CA HIS A 21 -3.74 13.46 -11.53
C HIS A 21 -3.32 12.34 -10.55
N PRO A 22 -3.73 11.08 -10.76
CA PRO A 22 -3.35 9.93 -9.91
C PRO A 22 -1.83 9.67 -9.86
N LEU A 23 -1.07 10.29 -10.76
CA LEU A 23 0.40 10.24 -10.80
C LEU A 23 1.07 11.20 -9.81
N ALA A 24 0.39 12.25 -9.35
CA ALA A 24 0.90 13.17 -8.32
C ALA A 24 0.99 12.47 -6.95
N LEU A 25 0.03 11.59 -6.64
CA LEU A 25 0.07 10.70 -5.48
C LEU A 25 1.26 9.74 -5.57
N ALA A 26 1.51 9.14 -6.74
CA ALA A 26 2.63 8.23 -6.94
C ALA A 26 4.01 8.88 -6.74
N ARG A 27 4.15 10.18 -7.05
CA ARG A 27 5.39 10.94 -6.79
C ARG A 27 5.57 11.32 -5.31
N ARG A 28 4.48 11.55 -4.58
CA ARG A 28 4.54 11.87 -3.14
C ARG A 28 5.03 10.68 -2.30
N PHE A 29 4.78 9.45 -2.75
CA PHE A 29 5.34 8.23 -2.14
C PHE A 29 6.84 7.97 -2.43
N ARG A 30 7.46 8.69 -3.38
CA ARG A 30 8.90 8.54 -3.69
C ARG A 30 9.82 9.43 -2.84
N LEU A 31 9.29 10.39 -2.09
CA LEU A 31 10.08 11.39 -1.36
C LEU A 31 10.20 11.12 0.15
N SER A 32 9.54 10.09 0.69
CA SER A 32 9.87 9.52 2.00
C SER A 32 11.06 8.56 1.85
N GLY A 33 12.22 9.13 1.52
CA GLY A 33 13.51 8.42 1.49
C GLY A 33 13.81 7.78 2.84
N ARG A 34 14.40 6.57 2.78
CA ARG A 34 14.63 5.62 3.89
C ARG A 34 13.39 4.87 4.37
N ILE A 35 12.75 4.13 3.47
CA ILE A 35 12.24 2.83 3.92
C ILE A 35 13.32 1.80 3.60
N GLY A 36 14.08 1.42 4.63
CA GLY A 36 15.08 0.37 4.51
C GLY A 36 14.41 -0.88 3.94
N TYR A 37 14.91 -1.36 2.80
CA TYR A 37 14.50 -2.65 2.27
C TYR A 37 14.84 -3.72 3.32
N ARG A 38 13.84 -4.09 4.13
CA ARG A 38 13.96 -5.22 5.04
C ARG A 38 13.98 -6.48 4.17
N GLY A 39 14.86 -7.43 4.47
CA GLY A 39 14.89 -8.71 3.76
C GLY A 39 13.50 -9.36 3.78
N THR A 40 13.18 -10.14 2.74
CA THR A 40 11.85 -10.75 2.55
C THR A 40 11.32 -11.44 3.81
N ALA A 41 12.16 -12.20 4.52
CA ALA A 41 11.78 -12.87 5.76
C ALA A 41 11.42 -11.90 6.90
N ALA A 42 12.16 -10.81 7.05
CA ALA A 42 11.86 -9.79 8.07
C ALA A 42 10.56 -9.04 7.75
N GLN A 43 10.25 -8.81 6.47
CA GLN A 43 8.98 -8.23 6.04
C GLN A 43 7.80 -9.17 6.33
N GLU A 44 7.96 -10.46 6.04
CA GLU A 44 6.94 -11.48 6.35
C GLU A 44 6.69 -11.59 7.85
N ALA A 45 7.75 -11.56 8.68
CA ALA A 45 7.63 -11.59 10.13
C ALA A 45 6.85 -10.38 10.67
N LEU A 46 7.13 -9.17 10.17
CA LEU A 46 6.39 -7.96 10.55
C LEU A 46 4.91 -8.04 10.17
N ILE A 47 4.61 -8.50 8.95
CA ILE A 47 3.23 -8.66 8.49
C ILE A 47 2.51 -9.66 9.39
N ARG A 48 3.15 -10.81 9.67
CA ARG A 48 2.62 -11.83 10.57
C ARG A 48 2.31 -11.25 11.94
N GLU A 49 3.29 -10.62 12.59
CA GLU A 49 3.13 -10.02 13.93
C GLU A 49 2.00 -8.98 13.94
N ARG A 50 1.87 -8.16 12.89
CA ARG A 50 0.78 -7.18 12.79
C ARG A 50 -0.59 -7.85 12.65
N LEU A 51 -0.68 -8.96 11.91
CA LEU A 51 -1.93 -9.69 11.71
C LEU A 51 -2.31 -10.56 12.93
N GLU A 52 -1.33 -11.02 13.72
CA GLU A 52 -1.56 -11.70 15.00
C GLU A 52 -2.23 -10.77 16.03
N ARG A 53 -1.94 -9.46 15.96
CA ARG A 53 -2.63 -8.44 16.78
C ARG A 53 -4.06 -8.13 16.31
N GLY A 54 -4.46 -8.66 15.16
CA GLY A 54 -5.79 -8.48 14.59
C GLY A 54 -5.76 -7.94 13.15
N PRO A 55 -6.94 -7.71 12.56
CA PRO A 55 -7.07 -7.31 11.17
C PRO A 55 -6.29 -6.03 10.85
N ALA A 56 -5.75 -5.97 9.63
CA ALA A 56 -4.98 -4.84 9.14
C ALA A 56 -5.32 -4.54 7.68
N THR A 57 -5.34 -3.27 7.33
CA THR A 57 -5.59 -2.83 5.97
C THR A 57 -4.33 -2.95 5.12
N ARG A 58 -4.52 -2.98 3.79
CA ARG A 58 -3.40 -2.93 2.83
C ARG A 58 -2.41 -1.80 3.13
N HIS A 59 -2.92 -0.61 3.41
CA HIS A 59 -2.10 0.58 3.63
C HIS A 59 -1.23 0.45 4.89
N GLU A 60 -1.80 -0.05 5.99
CA GLU A 60 -1.04 -0.29 7.23
C GLU A 60 0.07 -1.31 7.02
N LEU A 61 -0.20 -2.40 6.30
CA LEU A 61 0.80 -3.43 6.02
C LEU A 61 1.89 -2.92 5.09
N GLU A 62 1.54 -2.18 4.02
CA GLU A 62 2.50 -1.57 3.12
C GLU A 62 3.37 -0.53 3.82
N ALA A 63 2.80 0.28 4.72
CA ALA A 63 3.55 1.25 5.53
C ALA A 63 4.53 0.54 6.49
N LEU A 64 4.11 -0.57 7.10
CA LEU A 64 4.91 -1.34 8.06
C LEU A 64 6.18 -1.92 7.43
N VAL A 65 6.07 -2.49 6.23
CA VAL A 65 7.21 -3.11 5.53
C VAL A 65 7.91 -2.19 4.54
N GLY A 66 7.29 -1.01 4.31
CA GLY A 66 7.56 -0.04 3.26
C GLY A 66 7.95 -0.63 1.92
N CYS A 67 7.10 -1.54 1.45
CA CYS A 67 7.20 -2.12 0.12
C CYS A 67 5.85 -1.96 -0.59
N GLY A 68 5.88 -1.67 -1.89
CA GLY A 68 4.67 -1.54 -2.71
C GLY A 68 4.11 -2.89 -3.20
N SER A 69 4.65 -4.03 -2.76
CA SER A 69 4.25 -5.35 -3.25
C SER A 69 3.78 -6.28 -2.14
N LEU A 70 2.85 -5.79 -1.32
CA LEU A 70 2.19 -6.58 -0.27
C LEU A 70 1.64 -7.91 -0.81
N THR A 71 1.01 -7.89 -1.99
CA THR A 71 0.45 -9.08 -2.63
C THR A 71 1.47 -10.20 -2.77
N LYS A 72 2.70 -9.91 -3.22
CA LYS A 72 3.76 -10.93 -3.35
C LYS A 72 4.15 -11.52 -2.00
N ARG A 73 4.13 -10.72 -0.93
CA ARG A 73 4.46 -11.17 0.43
C ARG A 73 3.35 -12.04 1.00
N ILE A 74 2.10 -11.63 0.88
CA ILE A 74 0.95 -12.46 1.29
C ILE A 74 0.94 -13.79 0.53
N SER A 75 1.19 -13.79 -0.80
CA SER A 75 1.31 -15.02 -1.58
C SER A 75 2.50 -15.90 -1.14
N ALA A 76 3.61 -15.31 -0.70
CA ALA A 76 4.74 -16.08 -0.14
C ALA A 76 4.39 -16.70 1.21
N MET A 77 3.73 -15.95 2.10
CA MET A 77 3.26 -16.43 3.41
C MET A 77 2.26 -17.58 3.26
N ARG A 78 1.29 -17.47 2.33
CA ARG A 78 0.35 -18.56 2.01
C ARG A 78 1.04 -19.84 1.55
N ARG A 79 2.06 -19.71 0.70
CA ARG A 79 2.88 -20.87 0.27
C ARG A 79 3.69 -21.51 1.40
N LYS A 80 3.92 -20.79 2.50
CA LYS A 80 4.57 -21.29 3.72
C LYS A 80 3.58 -21.84 4.76
N GLY A 81 2.29 -21.94 4.40
CA GLY A 81 1.25 -22.49 5.29
C GLY A 81 0.53 -21.47 6.16
N LEU A 82 0.85 -20.17 6.06
CA LEU A 82 0.08 -19.15 6.78
C LEU A 82 -1.25 -18.88 6.07
N ASP A 83 -2.35 -19.13 6.77
CA ASP A 83 -3.68 -18.84 6.27
C ASP A 83 -4.03 -17.36 6.46
N VAL A 84 -3.58 -16.54 5.51
CA VAL A 84 -3.91 -15.11 5.47
C VAL A 84 -5.13 -14.90 4.58
N SER A 85 -6.24 -14.51 5.18
CA SER A 85 -7.48 -14.17 4.49
C SER A 85 -7.57 -12.68 4.13
N GLN A 86 -8.44 -12.38 3.17
CA GLN A 86 -8.68 -11.02 2.69
C GLN A 86 -10.18 -10.81 2.42
N SER A 87 -10.70 -9.65 2.82
CA SER A 87 -12.02 -9.16 2.38
C SER A 87 -11.92 -7.68 1.98
N LEU A 88 -12.86 -7.25 1.14
CA LEU A 88 -13.06 -5.84 0.82
C LEU A 88 -14.12 -5.29 1.77
N VAL A 89 -13.76 -4.22 2.48
CA VAL A 89 -14.67 -3.49 3.36
C VAL A 89 -14.95 -2.12 2.77
N GLU A 90 -16.20 -1.69 2.88
CA GLU A 90 -16.59 -0.33 2.51
C GLU A 90 -16.13 0.66 3.57
N ARG A 91 -15.60 1.79 3.12
CA ARG A 91 -15.17 2.89 3.97
C ARG A 91 -15.81 4.18 3.46
N PRO A 92 -16.49 4.95 4.31
CA PRO A 92 -17.01 6.25 3.91
C PRO A 92 -15.86 7.21 3.57
N LEU A 93 -16.01 7.91 2.46
CA LEU A 93 -15.14 8.98 1.98
C LEU A 93 -15.69 10.36 2.40
N PRO A 94 -14.85 11.41 2.46
CA PRO A 94 -15.27 12.75 2.91
C PRO A 94 -16.34 13.41 2.04
N ASP A 95 -16.50 12.95 0.80
CA ASP A 95 -17.50 13.40 -0.17
C ASP A 95 -18.84 12.66 -0.06
N GLY A 96 -18.97 11.75 0.90
CA GLY A 96 -20.17 10.93 1.09
C GLY A 96 -20.22 9.67 0.21
N ALA A 97 -19.20 9.43 -0.63
CA ALA A 97 -19.07 8.19 -1.38
C ALA A 97 -18.51 7.06 -0.49
N PHE A 98 -18.54 5.83 -0.99
CA PHE A 98 -17.90 4.68 -0.35
C PHE A 98 -16.68 4.23 -1.17
N GLY A 99 -15.54 4.09 -0.49
CA GLY A 99 -14.35 3.46 -1.04
C GLY A 99 -14.24 2.01 -0.59
N LEU A 100 -13.70 1.14 -1.44
CA LEU A 100 -13.36 -0.22 -1.04
C LEU A 100 -11.94 -0.28 -0.49
N GLN A 101 -11.76 -0.89 0.68
CA GLN A 101 -10.46 -1.11 1.29
C GLN A 101 -10.25 -2.59 1.56
N ALA A 102 -9.09 -3.12 1.18
CA ALA A 102 -8.71 -4.49 1.50
C ALA A 102 -8.30 -4.60 2.97
N LEU A 103 -8.97 -5.50 3.69
CA LEU A 103 -8.67 -5.91 5.06
C LEU A 103 -8.10 -7.33 5.05
N TYR A 104 -7.01 -7.54 5.76
CA TYR A 104 -6.30 -8.81 5.89
C TYR A 104 -6.31 -9.28 7.34
N TRP A 105 -6.39 -10.58 7.57
CA TRP A 105 -6.29 -11.20 8.89
C TRP A 105 -5.78 -12.64 8.78
N LEU A 106 -5.30 -13.20 9.89
CA LEU A 106 -4.99 -14.63 9.99
C LEU A 106 -6.27 -15.39 10.33
N THR A 107 -6.62 -16.42 9.55
CA THR A 107 -7.83 -17.24 9.76
C THR A 107 -7.63 -18.38 10.75
N GLN A 108 -6.39 -18.75 11.05
CA GLN A 108 -6.06 -19.68 12.14
C GLN A 108 -4.81 -19.19 12.88
N PRO A 109 -4.75 -19.32 14.22
CA PRO A 109 -3.46 -19.28 14.90
C PRO A 109 -2.62 -20.47 14.39
N ASP A 110 -1.36 -20.18 14.09
CA ASP A 110 -0.30 -21.06 13.61
C ASP A 110 -0.59 -22.57 13.75
N THR A 111 -0.94 -23.24 12.64
CA THR A 111 -1.17 -24.70 12.62
C THR A 111 0.11 -25.52 12.82
N ALA A 112 1.28 -24.88 12.96
CA ALA A 112 2.49 -25.54 13.43
C ALA A 112 2.33 -26.23 14.80
N GLN A 113 1.27 -25.89 15.56
CA GLN A 113 0.93 -26.56 16.82
C GLN A 113 0.04 -27.80 16.64
N ARG A 114 -0.52 -28.04 15.45
CA ARG A 114 -1.39 -29.20 15.18
C ARG A 114 -0.57 -30.49 14.99
N ASP A 115 0.63 -30.39 14.42
CA ASP A 115 1.53 -31.54 14.25
C ASP A 115 2.14 -32.04 15.57
N LEU A 116 2.13 -31.23 16.64
CA LEU A 116 2.64 -31.60 17.97
C LEU A 116 1.70 -32.50 18.78
N PHE A 117 0.45 -32.68 18.36
CA PHE A 117 -0.56 -33.46 19.10
C PHE A 117 -1.21 -34.58 18.27
N THR A 118 -0.66 -34.93 17.10
CA THR A 118 -1.21 -35.99 16.23
C THR A 118 -0.43 -37.30 16.25
N ASP A 119 0.34 -37.54 17.32
CA ASP A 119 0.86 -38.87 17.68
C ASP A 119 0.18 -39.34 18.98
N THR A 120 -1.03 -39.92 18.87
CA THR A 120 -1.55 -40.86 19.88
C THR A 120 -2.58 -41.79 19.24
#